data_AF-A0A936B8C0-F1
#
_entry.id   AF-A0A936B8C0-F1
#
_cell.length_a   1.000
_cell.length_b   1.000
_cell.length_c   1.000
_cell.angle_alpha   90.00
_cell.angle_beta   90.00
_cell.angle_gamma   90.00
#
_symmetry.space_group_name_H-M   'P 1'
#
loop_
_entity.id
_entity.type
_entity.pdbx_description
1 polymer ?
#
loop_
_entity_poly.entity_id
_entity_poly.type
_entity_poly.pdbx_seq_one_letter_code
_entity_poly.pdbx_strand_id
1 'polypeptide(L)'
;MEGTGTSFTRVFWDPVVNPELEPYAYPVELSDGRTISFLTGWLEEFGIESTAGKTGTAEFCDNISQIKGWCTEEKILNGEVLPTHSWYVGYAPFDNPEIVVAAFVYYGGEGSLWSAPLCAMSWPPILRWVNLPKKKPKRCKREKG
;
A
#
# COMPACT_ATOMS: atom_id res chain seq x y z
N MET A 1 5.12 19.96 -19.98
CA MET A 1 4.33 18.86 -19.38
C MET A 1 5.19 18.27 -18.28
N GLU A 2 5.14 18.89 -17.10
CA GLU A 2 5.89 18.45 -15.93
C GLU A 2 5.16 17.24 -15.35
N GLY A 3 5.82 16.09 -15.39
CA GLY A 3 5.29 14.84 -14.87
C GLY A 3 5.06 14.98 -13.37
N THR A 4 3.81 14.82 -12.94
CA THR A 4 3.43 14.67 -11.54
C THR A 4 4.21 13.49 -10.97
N GLY A 5 5.23 13.82 -10.17
CA GLY A 5 6.19 12.88 -9.64
C GLY A 5 5.53 11.67 -8.99
N THR A 6 6.05 10.49 -9.33
CA THR A 6 5.84 9.24 -8.61
C THR A 6 6.05 9.50 -7.12
N SER A 7 4.97 9.49 -6.33
CA SER A 7 5.13 9.47 -4.89
C SER A 7 5.64 8.07 -4.53
N PHE A 8 6.89 7.97 -4.11
CA PHE A 8 7.28 7.02 -3.06
C PHE A 8 6.55 7.47 -1.79
N THR A 9 6.33 6.58 -0.82
CA THR A 9 5.40 6.80 0.29
C THR A 9 5.77 8.02 1.14
N ARG A 10 5.30 9.20 0.72
CA ARG A 10 5.17 10.43 1.48
C ARG A 10 3.90 10.27 2.31
N VAL A 11 3.96 9.44 3.35
CA VAL A 11 2.94 9.49 4.41
C VAL A 11 3.35 10.68 5.25
N PHE A 12 2.61 11.78 5.16
CA PHE A 12 2.76 12.84 6.14
C PHE A 12 2.18 12.26 7.45
N TRP A 13 3.06 11.92 8.39
CA TRP A 13 2.64 11.62 9.76
C TRP A 13 2.07 12.90 10.37
N ASP A 14 0.82 12.84 10.86
CA ASP A 14 0.23 13.88 11.70
C ASP A 14 0.29 13.40 13.17
N PRO A 15 1.10 14.07 14.03
CA PRO A 15 1.23 13.72 15.46
C PRO A 15 -0.09 13.72 16.21
N VAL A 16 -1.09 14.47 15.73
CA VAL A 16 -2.40 14.60 16.38
C VAL A 16 -3.29 13.39 16.09
N VAL A 17 -3.08 12.73 14.95
CA VAL A 17 -3.97 11.68 14.44
C VAL A 17 -3.50 10.28 14.84
N ASN A 18 -2.19 10.03 14.96
CA ASN A 18 -1.69 8.71 15.32
C ASN A 18 -0.38 8.74 16.16
N PRO A 19 -0.49 8.94 17.48
CA PRO A 19 0.67 9.00 18.38
C PRO A 19 1.36 7.65 18.58
N GLU A 20 0.69 6.52 18.30
CA GLU A 20 1.29 5.18 18.46
C GLU A 20 2.38 4.88 17.41
N LEU A 21 2.41 5.65 16.31
CA LEU A 21 3.40 5.51 15.25
C LEU A 21 4.64 6.40 15.43
N GLU A 22 4.65 7.27 16.44
CA GLU A 22 5.77 8.15 16.77
C GLU A 22 7.13 7.43 16.92
N PRO A 23 7.25 6.25 17.59
CA PRO A 23 8.54 5.56 17.70
C PRO A 23 9.04 4.96 16.37
N TYR A 24 8.21 4.87 15.34
CA TYR A 24 8.55 4.31 14.04
C TYR A 24 8.70 5.37 12.94
N ALA A 25 8.55 6.65 13.29
CA ALA A 25 8.69 7.79 12.39
C ALA A 25 10.13 8.33 12.43
N TYR A 26 10.83 8.31 11.29
CA TYR A 26 12.16 8.89 11.12
C TYR A 26 12.07 10.24 10.40
N PRO A 27 12.26 11.38 11.10
CA PRO A 27 12.23 12.70 10.49
C PRO A 27 13.49 12.93 9.65
N VAL A 28 13.31 13.43 8.43
CA VAL A 28 14.35 13.86 7.51
C VAL A 28 14.08 15.30 7.14
N GLU A 29 15.03 16.17 7.48
CA GLU A 29 15.02 17.56 7.05
C GLU A 29 15.45 17.66 5.59
N LEU A 30 14.57 18.19 4.75
CA LEU A 30 14.87 18.50 3.37
C LEU A 30 15.68 19.80 3.28
N SER A 31 16.40 19.97 2.17
CA SER A 31 17.23 21.17 1.91
C SER A 31 16.43 22.49 1.89
N ASP A 32 15.11 22.42 1.79
CA ASP A 32 14.20 23.56 1.82
C ASP A 32 13.55 23.81 3.19
N GLY A 33 14.03 23.12 4.25
CA GLY A 33 13.56 23.30 5.63
C GLY A 33 12.25 22.60 5.95
N ARG A 34 11.77 21.71 5.07
CA ARG A 34 10.62 20.84 5.35
C ARG A 34 11.09 19.54 5.98
N THR A 35 10.50 19.17 7.12
CA THR A 35 10.64 17.83 7.69
C THR A 35 9.70 16.86 6.98
N ILE A 36 10.20 15.70 6.55
CA ILE A 36 9.39 14.55 6.15
C ILE A 36 9.67 13.39 7.08
N SER A 37 8.63 12.72 7.58
CA SER A 37 8.80 11.54 8.45
C SER A 37 8.59 10.27 7.64
N PHE A 38 9.56 9.36 7.69
CA PHE A 38 9.46 8.03 7.09
C PHE A 38 9.03 7.02 8.13
N LEU A 39 8.02 6.22 7.81
CA LEU A 39 7.60 5.12 8.66
C LEU A 39 8.30 3.85 8.17
N THR A 40 9.53 3.63 8.62
CA THR A 40 10.35 2.48 8.21
C THR A 40 10.23 1.29 9.16
N GLY A 41 9.80 1.50 10.42
CA GLY A 41 9.98 0.48 11.46
C GLY A 41 8.79 -0.45 11.74
N TRP A 42 7.52 0.00 11.72
CA TRP A 42 6.44 -0.86 12.24
C TRP A 42 6.15 -2.07 11.33
N LEU A 43 6.42 -1.98 10.03
CA LEU A 43 6.25 -3.10 9.10
C LEU A 43 7.32 -4.18 9.32
N GLU A 44 8.49 -3.82 9.85
CA GLU A 44 9.55 -4.78 10.22
C GLU A 44 9.06 -5.71 11.34
N GLU A 45 8.22 -5.21 12.28
CA GLU A 45 7.58 -6.03 13.32
C GLU A 45 6.68 -7.15 12.75
N PHE A 46 6.18 -6.96 11.53
CA PHE A 46 5.42 -7.97 10.80
C PHE A 46 6.28 -8.88 9.91
N GLY A 47 7.62 -8.83 10.03
CA GLY A 47 8.54 -9.71 9.30
C GLY A 47 8.76 -9.31 7.83
N ILE A 48 8.65 -8.02 7.53
CA ILE A 48 8.60 -7.46 6.17
C ILE A 48 9.90 -6.71 5.84
N GLU A 49 11.04 -7.26 6.25
CA GLU A 49 12.36 -6.64 6.02
C GLU A 49 12.75 -6.64 4.52
N SER A 50 12.03 -7.39 3.68
CA SER A 50 12.37 -7.63 2.27
C SER A 50 11.33 -7.14 1.28
N THR A 51 10.45 -6.20 1.61
CA THR A 51 9.43 -5.70 0.65
C THR A 51 9.58 -4.21 0.38
N ALA A 52 9.13 -3.79 -0.80
CA ALA A 52 8.92 -2.38 -1.10
C ALA A 52 7.50 -2.17 -1.60
N GLY A 53 6.88 -1.07 -1.19
CA GLY A 53 5.52 -0.76 -1.60
C GLY A 53 5.12 0.69 -1.37
N LYS A 54 3.96 1.04 -1.91
CA LYS A 54 3.37 2.37 -1.88
C LYS A 54 1.90 2.30 -1.50
N THR A 55 1.48 3.22 -0.65
CA THR A 55 0.07 3.46 -0.31
C THR A 55 -0.56 4.47 -1.26
N GLY A 56 -1.87 4.35 -1.49
CA GLY A 56 -2.67 5.34 -2.20
C GLY A 56 -3.98 5.60 -1.45
N THR A 57 -4.44 6.83 -1.55
CA THR A 57 -5.77 7.24 -1.10
C THR A 57 -6.40 7.95 -2.29
N ALA A 58 -7.51 7.44 -2.81
CA ALA A 58 -8.14 7.96 -4.02
C ALA A 58 -9.61 8.28 -3.75
N GLU A 59 -9.99 9.53 -3.97
CA GLU A 59 -11.38 9.96 -3.96
C GLU A 59 -12.18 9.28 -5.08
N PHE A 60 -13.46 8.98 -4.82
CA PHE A 60 -14.32 8.33 -5.80
C PHE A 60 -15.77 8.82 -5.72
N CYS A 61 -16.48 8.68 -6.86
CA CYS A 61 -17.89 9.04 -7.00
C CYS A 61 -18.59 8.10 -7.99
N ASP A 62 -18.60 6.80 -7.68
CA ASP A 62 -19.25 5.79 -8.50
C ASP A 62 -20.78 5.68 -8.25
N ASN A 63 -21.44 4.78 -8.98
CA ASN A 63 -22.88 4.56 -8.84
C ASN A 63 -23.29 4.16 -7.41
N ILE A 64 -22.48 3.37 -6.72
CA ILE A 64 -22.76 2.93 -5.34
C ILE A 64 -22.71 4.13 -4.38
N SER A 65 -21.66 4.96 -4.47
CA SER A 65 -21.50 6.16 -3.62
C SER A 65 -22.60 7.19 -3.85
N GLN A 66 -23.08 7.33 -5.08
CA GLN A 66 -24.21 8.22 -5.42
C GLN A 66 -25.52 7.70 -4.82
N ILE A 67 -25.81 6.40 -4.96
CA ILE A 67 -27.00 5.77 -4.34
C ILE A 67 -26.98 5.91 -2.81
N LYS A 68 -25.78 5.87 -2.20
CA LYS A 68 -25.58 6.05 -0.76
C LYS A 68 -25.58 7.51 -0.30
N GLY A 69 -25.58 8.47 -1.22
CA GLY A 69 -25.47 9.90 -0.91
C GLY A 69 -24.11 10.32 -0.34
N TRP A 70 -23.06 9.50 -0.54
CA TRP A 70 -21.70 9.83 -0.08
C TRP A 70 -21.04 10.89 -0.96
N CYS A 71 -21.34 10.82 -2.25
CA CYS A 71 -20.93 11.79 -3.25
C CYS A 71 -22.20 12.41 -3.86
N THR A 72 -22.43 13.70 -3.58
CA THR A 72 -23.52 14.48 -4.18
C THR A 72 -22.94 15.57 -5.07
N GLU A 73 -23.73 16.05 -6.03
CA GLU A 73 -23.33 17.16 -6.90
C GLU A 73 -22.94 18.41 -6.08
N GLU A 74 -23.69 18.71 -5.02
CA GLU A 74 -23.37 19.79 -4.08
C GLU A 74 -21.96 19.65 -3.48
N LYS A 75 -21.59 18.45 -2.99
CA LYS A 75 -20.26 18.20 -2.43
C LYS A 75 -19.15 18.40 -3.45
N ILE A 76 -19.36 17.95 -4.68
CA ILE A 76 -18.40 18.13 -5.78
C ILE A 76 -18.23 19.62 -6.08
N LEU A 77 -19.34 20.35 -6.25
CA LEU A 77 -19.33 21.78 -6.58
C LEU A 77 -18.72 22.64 -5.47
N ASN A 78 -18.88 22.21 -4.21
CA ASN A 78 -18.27 22.87 -3.05
C ASN A 78 -16.79 22.50 -2.86
N GLY A 79 -16.23 21.57 -3.65
CA GLY A 79 -14.86 21.09 -3.49
C GLY A 79 -14.64 20.36 -2.16
N GLU A 80 -15.67 19.70 -1.63
CA GLU A 80 -15.55 18.89 -0.43
C GLU A 80 -14.74 17.63 -0.70
N VAL A 81 -14.04 17.14 0.33
CA VAL A 81 -13.34 15.85 0.28
C VAL A 81 -14.37 14.74 0.08
N LEU A 82 -14.22 14.03 -1.04
CA LEU A 82 -15.08 12.91 -1.40
C LEU A 82 -14.69 11.65 -0.60
N PRO A 83 -15.55 10.63 -0.54
CA PRO A 83 -15.17 9.36 0.05
C PRO A 83 -13.95 8.77 -0.67
N THR A 84 -13.11 8.05 0.07
CA THR A 84 -11.82 7.56 -0.45
C THR A 84 -11.72 6.04 -0.41
N HIS A 85 -11.09 5.49 -1.44
CA HIS A 85 -10.56 4.14 -1.45
C HIS A 85 -9.18 4.10 -0.79
N SER A 86 -8.94 3.01 -0.08
CA SER A 86 -7.62 2.68 0.45
C SER A 86 -6.91 1.76 -0.53
N TRP A 87 -5.67 2.09 -0.89
CA TRP A 87 -4.81 1.30 -1.78
C TRP A 87 -3.46 1.02 -1.13
N TYR A 88 -2.93 -0.15 -1.43
CA TYR A 88 -1.50 -0.47 -1.28
C TYR A 88 -1.06 -1.34 -2.45
N VAL A 89 0.14 -1.09 -2.98
CA VAL A 89 0.79 -1.97 -3.94
C VAL A 89 2.24 -2.14 -3.52
N GLY A 90 2.70 -3.38 -3.41
CA GLY A 90 4.08 -3.70 -3.07
C GLY A 90 4.58 -4.97 -3.74
N TYR A 91 5.89 -5.13 -3.78
CA TYR A 91 6.56 -6.29 -4.33
C TYR A 91 7.62 -6.84 -3.37
N ALA A 92 7.95 -8.11 -3.55
CA ALA A 92 8.94 -8.80 -2.73
C ALA A 92 9.56 -10.02 -3.42
N PRO A 93 10.77 -10.46 -3.02
CA PRO A 93 11.75 -9.69 -2.24
C PRO A 93 12.18 -8.38 -2.93
N PHE A 94 12.64 -7.38 -2.18
CA PHE A 94 13.00 -6.06 -2.72
C PHE A 94 14.14 -6.14 -3.75
N ASP A 95 15.21 -6.89 -3.41
CA ASP A 95 16.40 -7.00 -4.24
C ASP A 95 16.19 -7.89 -5.49
N ASN A 96 15.29 -8.86 -5.42
CA ASN A 96 14.96 -9.76 -6.53
C ASN A 96 13.45 -10.06 -6.55
N PRO A 97 12.62 -9.18 -7.15
CA PRO A 97 11.16 -9.28 -7.07
C PRO A 97 10.61 -10.56 -7.70
N GLU A 98 9.85 -11.34 -6.93
CA GLU A 98 9.18 -12.56 -7.41
C GLU A 98 7.64 -12.44 -7.38
N ILE A 99 7.10 -11.60 -6.50
CA ILE A 99 5.66 -11.41 -6.35
C ILE A 99 5.30 -9.93 -6.20
N VAL A 100 4.14 -9.56 -6.72
CA VAL A 100 3.47 -8.28 -6.50
C VAL A 100 2.15 -8.54 -5.77
N VAL A 101 1.86 -7.75 -4.75
CA VAL A 101 0.59 -7.75 -4.03
C VAL A 101 -0.02 -6.37 -4.13
N ALA A 102 -1.31 -6.32 -4.49
CA ALA A 102 -2.13 -5.12 -4.42
C ALA A 102 -3.28 -5.38 -3.44
N ALA A 103 -3.45 -4.48 -2.47
CA ALA A 103 -4.63 -4.41 -1.63
C ALA A 103 -5.46 -3.19 -2.00
N PHE A 104 -6.77 -3.43 -2.09
CA PHE A 104 -7.77 -2.42 -2.36
C PHE A 104 -8.91 -2.60 -1.37
N VAL A 105 -9.23 -1.54 -0.62
CA VAL A 105 -10.39 -1.51 0.26
C VAL A 105 -11.34 -0.42 -0.23
N TYR A 106 -12.49 -0.87 -0.74
CA TYR A 106 -13.57 0.01 -1.17
C TYR A 106 -14.13 0.78 0.03
N TYR A 107 -14.32 2.10 -0.13
CA TYR A 107 -14.66 3.01 0.98
C TYR A 107 -13.76 2.82 2.22
N GLY A 108 -12.49 2.48 1.99
CA GLY A 108 -11.55 2.11 3.05
C GLY A 108 -10.82 3.28 3.70
N GLY A 109 -10.99 4.53 3.24
CA GLY A 109 -10.25 5.64 3.80
C GLY A 109 -8.77 5.62 3.40
N GLU A 110 -7.89 5.94 4.34
CA GLU A 110 -6.46 6.11 4.06
C GLU A 110 -5.73 4.79 3.73
N GLY A 111 -4.89 4.82 2.70
CA GLY A 111 -4.02 3.70 2.29
C GLY A 111 -3.11 3.16 3.41
N SER A 112 -2.53 4.07 4.19
CA SER A 112 -1.59 3.76 5.28
C SER A 112 -2.24 3.07 6.48
N LEU A 113 -3.52 3.38 6.75
CA LEU A 113 -4.25 2.89 7.91
C LEU A 113 -4.93 1.54 7.68
N TRP A 114 -5.28 1.23 6.42
CA TRP A 114 -6.07 0.04 6.11
C TRP A 114 -5.38 -0.93 5.14
N SER A 115 -5.05 -0.48 3.93
CA SER A 115 -4.49 -1.37 2.90
C SER A 115 -3.06 -1.80 3.19
N ALA A 116 -2.22 -0.91 3.73
CA ALA A 116 -0.85 -1.27 4.10
C ALA A 116 -0.81 -2.34 5.21
N PRO A 117 -1.52 -2.20 6.35
CA PRO A 117 -1.61 -3.25 7.36
C PRO A 117 -2.19 -4.57 6.84
N LEU A 118 -3.19 -4.50 5.94
CA LEU A 118 -3.75 -5.70 5.30
C LEU A 118 -2.68 -6.49 4.54
N CYS A 119 -1.85 -5.80 3.74
CA CYS A 119 -0.73 -6.42 3.05
C CYS A 119 0.35 -6.90 4.02
N ALA A 120 0.61 -6.14 5.09
CA ALA A 120 1.60 -6.47 6.09
C ALA A 120 1.35 -7.85 6.72
N MET A 121 0.10 -8.10 7.13
CA MET A 121 -0.31 -9.40 7.68
C MET A 121 -0.23 -10.54 6.64
N SER A 122 -0.36 -10.22 5.35
CA SER A 122 -0.35 -11.20 4.26
C SER A 122 1.06 -11.58 3.80
N TRP A 123 2.06 -10.73 4.04
CA TRP A 123 3.41 -10.93 3.52
C TRP A 123 4.13 -12.17 4.08
N PRO A 124 4.14 -12.46 5.39
CA PRO A 124 4.84 -13.63 5.93
C PRO A 124 4.41 -14.98 5.31
N PRO A 125 3.10 -15.31 5.20
CA PRO A 125 2.69 -16.54 4.53
C PRO A 125 3.00 -16.53 3.02
N ILE A 126 2.90 -15.37 2.36
CA ILE A 126 3.23 -15.22 0.93
C ILE A 126 4.72 -15.48 0.67
N LEU A 127 5.60 -14.85 1.44
CA LEU A 127 7.05 -15.02 1.30
C LEU A 127 7.50 -16.44 1.62
N ARG A 128 6.86 -17.08 2.61
CA ARG A 128 7.08 -18.50 2.88
C ARG A 128 6.70 -19.36 1.68
N TRP A 129 5.58 -19.06 1.00
CA TRP A 129 5.15 -19.78 -0.18
C TRP A 129 6.09 -19.57 -1.38
N VAL A 130 6.53 -18.33 -1.63
CA VAL A 130 7.49 -18.00 -2.69
C VAL A 130 8.78 -18.82 -2.53
N ASN A 131 9.25 -18.99 -1.29
CA ASN A 131 10.45 -19.74 -0.96
C ASN A 131 10.26 -21.27 -0.89
N LEU A 132 9.06 -21.81 -1.17
CA LEU A 132 8.87 -23.26 -1.20
C LEU A 132 9.63 -23.88 -2.39
N PRO A 133 10.25 -25.07 -2.21
CA PRO A 133 10.88 -25.78 -3.30
C PRO A 133 9.85 -26.10 -4.39
N LYS A 134 9.99 -25.46 -5.55
CA LYS A 134 9.11 -25.66 -6.70
C LYS A 134 9.19 -27.13 -7.13
N LYS A 135 8.07 -27.87 -7.07
CA LYS A 135 8.02 -29.27 -7.56
C LYS A 135 8.40 -29.28 -9.03
N LYS A 136 9.43 -30.06 -9.38
CA LYS A 136 9.77 -30.28 -10.80
C LYS A 136 8.57 -30.90 -11.50
N PRO A 137 8.13 -30.39 -12.67
CA PRO A 137 7.06 -31.01 -13.42
C PRO A 137 7.43 -32.47 -13.72
N LYS A 138 6.48 -33.40 -13.52
CA LYS A 138 6.72 -34.81 -13.84
C LYS A 138 7.05 -34.88 -15.33
N ARG A 139 8.27 -35.30 -15.67
CA ARG A 139 8.68 -35.52 -17.07
C ARG A 139 7.74 -36.57 -17.65
N CYS A 140 6.92 -36.17 -18.63
CA CYS A 140 6.08 -37.10 -19.37
C CYS A 140 7.03 -38.11 -20.05
N LYS A 141 6.98 -39.38 -19.65
CA LYS A 141 7.75 -40.42 -20.33
C LYS A 141 7.08 -40.63 -21.68
N ARG A 142 7.76 -40.28 -22.78
CA ARG A 142 7.37 -40.74 -24.12
C ARG A 142 7.40 -42.27 -24.08
N GLU A 143 6.23 -42.89 -24.14
CA GLU A 143 6.14 -44.31 -24.44
C GLU A 143 6.70 -44.50 -25.85
N LYS A 144 7.79 -45.28 -25.95
CA LYS A 144 8.33 -45.70 -27.23
C LYS A 144 7.40 -46.81 -27.73
N GLY A 145 6.63 -46.49 -28.77
CA GLY A 145 5.94 -47.49 -29.59
C GLY A 145 6.94 -48.33 -30.39
#